data_AF-A0A7J7FWC7-F1
#
_entry.id   AF-A0A7J7FWC7-F1
#
_cell.length_a   1.000
_cell.length_b   1.000
_cell.length_c   1.000
_cell.angle_alpha   90.00
_cell.angle_beta   90.00
_cell.angle_gamma   90.00
#
_symmetry.space_group_name_H-M   'P 1'
#
loop_
_entity.id
_entity.type
_entity.pdbx_description
1 polymer ?
#
loop_
_entity_poly.entity_id
_entity_poly.type
_entity_poly.pdbx_seq_one_letter_code
_entity_poly.pdbx_strand_id
1 'polypeptide(L)'
;MPVHSSHVSNIHRDIEAYPGIHTYHENIIKRALSHSYGLVFNFVLIAVPYIKHIYVIKLKHAQVLELLDCISQHISALNHSQIKDTELFQAVFNAIKHGNVEFVEEILTAYPDIIWIVNEDMRNIFLYAVLQRQEKIFTLLHKMGPKKNIIATSLDKDSNTILHHAAMLSPSSHLDGISGAVLQMQRELQWFEEVKKVVQPMYREIQNKDGETAHALFASEHQKLRIEGEKWMKEASTSCTVVAALIATVMFTAIFTVPGGYDGTTGNPLYLHQNSFMVFIVSDALSLFAACSSILLFLGILKSRYTEDEFLMSLPRKLIMGIASLFFSIATMMLTFGTTIFISLHGRLSWISITVMLLSSIPVMVFVFPQVPLLYDIFVSTYGPGIFKKPKND
;
A
#
# COMPACT_ATOMS: atom_id res chain seq x y z
N MET A 1 -39.22 -35.78 -75.33
CA MET A 1 -37.85 -36.11 -75.78
C MET A 1 -37.42 -35.06 -76.80
N PRO A 2 -36.17 -34.56 -76.85
CA PRO A 2 -35.20 -34.35 -75.76
C PRO A 2 -34.43 -32.98 -75.83
N VAL A 3 -33.88 -32.54 -74.68
CA VAL A 3 -32.51 -31.95 -74.47
C VAL A 3 -32.20 -30.42 -74.57
N HIS A 4 -31.63 -29.91 -73.44
CA HIS A 4 -30.68 -28.78 -73.17
C HIS A 4 -31.02 -27.33 -73.57
N SER A 5 -30.59 -26.25 -72.90
CA SER A 5 -30.08 -25.94 -71.55
C SER A 5 -29.93 -24.41 -71.46
N SER A 6 -30.10 -23.85 -70.26
CA SER A 6 -29.58 -22.55 -69.78
C SER A 6 -29.95 -21.25 -70.53
N HIS A 7 -30.95 -20.52 -70.01
CA HIS A 7 -30.87 -19.06 -69.82
C HIS A 7 -32.02 -18.59 -68.90
N VAL A 8 -31.75 -18.63 -67.59
CA VAL A 8 -32.52 -17.88 -66.58
C VAL A 8 -31.50 -17.07 -65.80
N SER A 9 -31.88 -15.83 -65.46
CA SER A 9 -31.15 -14.84 -64.65
C SER A 9 -30.35 -13.81 -65.45
N ASN A 10 -31.06 -12.81 -65.96
CA ASN A 10 -30.49 -11.54 -66.45
C ASN A 10 -31.17 -10.35 -65.73
N ILE A 11 -31.21 -10.39 -64.38
CA ILE A 11 -31.53 -9.23 -63.52
C ILE A 11 -30.61 -9.19 -62.29
N HIS A 12 -29.40 -9.76 -62.38
CA HIS A 12 -28.49 -9.80 -61.22
C HIS A 12 -27.02 -9.46 -61.50
N ARG A 13 -26.74 -8.78 -62.62
CA ARG A 13 -25.45 -8.13 -62.85
C ARG A 13 -25.74 -6.79 -63.48
N ASP A 14 -25.63 -5.76 -62.65
CA ASP A 14 -25.23 -4.38 -63.01
C ASP A 14 -25.30 -3.44 -61.79
N ILE A 15 -25.30 -3.99 -60.55
CA ILE A 15 -25.04 -3.22 -59.33
C ILE A 15 -23.94 -3.91 -58.48
N GLU A 16 -22.96 -4.51 -59.15
CA GLU A 16 -21.67 -4.88 -58.55
C GLU A 16 -20.55 -4.29 -59.40
N ALA A 17 -20.41 -2.96 -59.36
CA ALA A 17 -19.27 -2.30 -59.99
C ALA A 17 -18.94 -0.94 -59.36
N TYR A 18 -18.90 -0.79 -58.03
CA TYR A 18 -18.16 0.32 -57.41
C TYR A 18 -17.59 -0.06 -56.04
N PRO A 19 -16.38 -0.65 -55.96
CA PRO A 19 -15.71 -0.93 -54.70
C PRO A 19 -15.10 0.33 -54.04
N GLY A 20 -15.22 1.51 -54.66
CA GLY A 20 -14.63 2.77 -54.20
C GLY A 20 -15.52 3.65 -53.32
N ILE A 21 -16.85 3.49 -53.34
CA ILE A 21 -17.77 4.40 -52.63
C ILE A 21 -17.91 4.01 -51.15
N HIS A 22 -17.95 2.71 -50.85
CA HIS A 22 -18.04 2.20 -49.47
C HIS A 22 -16.76 2.49 -48.66
N THR A 23 -15.59 2.31 -49.28
CA THR A 23 -14.27 2.63 -48.68
C THR A 23 -14.04 4.13 -48.52
N TYR A 24 -14.56 4.96 -49.44
CA TYR A 24 -14.47 6.42 -49.34
C TYR A 24 -15.35 6.98 -48.21
N HIS A 25 -16.60 6.50 -48.09
CA HIS A 25 -17.49 6.91 -46.99
C HIS A 25 -17.01 6.42 -45.62
N GLU A 26 -16.47 5.20 -45.51
CA GLU A 26 -15.85 4.73 -44.26
C GLU A 26 -14.65 5.59 -43.84
N ASN A 27 -13.82 6.00 -44.79
CA ASN A 27 -12.67 6.86 -44.52
C ASN A 27 -13.08 8.28 -44.11
N ILE A 28 -14.16 8.82 -44.67
CA ILE A 28 -14.73 10.11 -44.26
C ILE A 28 -15.34 10.02 -42.87
N ILE A 29 -16.10 8.97 -42.57
CA ILE A 29 -16.70 8.76 -41.25
C ILE A 29 -15.61 8.55 -40.20
N LYS A 30 -14.55 7.77 -40.50
CA LYS A 30 -13.39 7.60 -39.62
C LYS A 30 -12.64 8.92 -39.38
N ARG A 31 -12.44 9.75 -40.42
CA ARG A 31 -11.83 11.09 -40.27
C ARG A 31 -12.71 12.05 -39.48
N ALA A 32 -14.02 12.07 -39.73
CA ALA A 32 -14.95 12.93 -39.03
C ALA A 32 -15.04 12.54 -37.54
N LEU A 33 -15.11 11.23 -37.25
CA LEU A 33 -15.07 10.71 -35.89
C LEU A 33 -13.74 11.03 -35.21
N SER A 34 -12.58 10.80 -35.86
CA SER A 34 -11.28 11.14 -35.25
C SER A 34 -11.15 12.64 -34.95
N HIS A 35 -11.72 13.48 -35.81
CA HIS A 35 -11.69 14.93 -35.63
C HIS A 35 -12.65 15.39 -34.51
N SER A 36 -13.84 14.80 -34.41
CA SER A 36 -14.77 15.08 -33.31
C SER A 36 -14.23 14.57 -31.97
N TYR A 37 -13.57 13.40 -31.94
CA TYR A 37 -12.89 12.90 -30.75
C TYR A 37 -11.75 13.85 -30.32
N GLY A 38 -10.96 14.36 -31.27
CA GLY A 38 -9.91 15.35 -31.00
C GLY A 38 -10.44 16.68 -30.43
N LEU A 39 -11.57 17.16 -30.94
CA LEU A 39 -12.22 18.39 -30.44
C LEU A 39 -12.79 18.22 -29.03
N VAL A 40 -13.48 17.10 -28.77
CA VAL A 40 -14.02 16.78 -27.44
C VAL A 40 -12.88 16.59 -26.43
N PHE A 41 -11.81 15.90 -26.82
CA PHE A 41 -10.62 15.71 -25.99
C PHE A 41 -9.92 17.04 -25.66
N ASN A 42 -9.75 17.92 -26.65
CA ASN A 42 -9.22 19.27 -26.43
C ASN A 42 -10.11 20.10 -25.49
N PHE A 43 -11.43 19.95 -25.59
CA PHE A 43 -12.36 20.64 -24.70
C PHE A 43 -12.23 20.13 -23.24
N VAL A 44 -12.10 18.82 -23.03
CA VAL A 44 -11.86 18.20 -21.71
C VAL A 44 -10.51 18.65 -21.11
N LEU A 45 -9.48 18.75 -21.95
CA LEU A 45 -8.16 19.29 -21.59
C LEU A 45 -8.22 20.77 -21.14
N ILE A 46 -9.10 21.56 -21.74
CA ILE A 46 -9.27 22.97 -21.34
C ILE A 46 -10.13 23.08 -20.08
N ALA A 47 -11.19 22.27 -19.96
CA ALA A 47 -12.14 22.32 -18.86
C ALA A 47 -11.62 21.71 -17.54
N VAL A 48 -10.66 20.76 -17.60
CA VAL A 48 -10.15 20.06 -16.42
C VAL A 48 -8.62 20.21 -16.31
N PRO A 49 -8.12 21.18 -15.54
CA PRO A 49 -6.68 21.47 -15.40
C PRO A 49 -5.85 20.26 -14.97
N TYR A 50 -6.42 19.38 -14.14
CA TYR A 50 -5.79 18.15 -13.68
C TYR A 50 -5.56 17.14 -14.82
N ILE A 51 -6.52 16.99 -15.74
CA ILE A 51 -6.38 16.10 -16.91
C ILE A 51 -5.34 16.67 -17.88
N LYS A 52 -5.31 17.99 -18.05
CA LYS A 52 -4.26 18.66 -18.83
C LYS A 52 -2.87 18.43 -18.30
N HIS A 53 -2.72 18.54 -16.98
CA HIS A 53 -1.46 18.27 -16.32
C HIS A 53 -1.00 16.82 -16.56
N ILE A 54 -1.89 15.82 -16.39
CA ILE A 54 -1.59 14.41 -16.67
C ILE A 54 -1.22 14.19 -18.13
N TYR A 55 -1.96 14.78 -19.07
CA TYR A 55 -1.68 14.64 -20.51
C TYR A 55 -0.30 15.18 -20.88
N VAL A 56 0.06 16.37 -20.40
CA VAL A 56 1.38 16.97 -20.65
C VAL A 56 2.50 16.11 -20.08
N ILE A 57 2.31 15.55 -18.87
CA ILE A 57 3.28 14.61 -18.28
C ILE A 57 3.44 13.37 -19.16
N LYS A 58 2.34 12.76 -19.61
CA LYS A 58 2.38 11.57 -20.47
C LYS A 58 3.04 11.85 -21.82
N LEU A 59 2.76 13.00 -22.43
CA LEU A 59 3.39 13.39 -23.69
C LEU A 59 4.91 13.58 -23.52
N LYS A 60 5.33 14.30 -22.48
CA LYS A 60 6.76 14.46 -22.17
C LYS A 60 7.43 13.11 -21.91
N HIS A 61 6.76 12.21 -21.22
CA HIS A 61 7.28 10.86 -20.97
C HIS A 61 7.45 10.07 -22.28
N ALA A 62 6.48 10.12 -23.21
CA ALA A 62 6.61 9.48 -24.51
C ALA A 62 7.80 10.02 -25.33
N GLN A 63 8.00 11.34 -25.33
CA GLN A 63 9.15 11.96 -25.98
C GLN A 63 10.50 11.56 -25.34
N VAL A 64 10.53 11.42 -24.02
CA VAL A 64 11.71 10.92 -23.30
C VAL A 64 12.03 9.48 -23.68
N LEU A 65 11.01 8.62 -23.88
CA LEU A 65 11.20 7.25 -24.33
C LEU A 65 11.73 7.19 -25.77
N GLU A 66 11.20 7.99 -26.70
CA GLU A 66 11.74 8.06 -28.07
C GLU A 66 13.21 8.51 -28.09
N LEU A 67 13.57 9.48 -27.25
CA LEU A 67 14.95 9.93 -27.10
C LEU A 67 15.83 8.82 -26.51
N LEU A 68 15.31 8.09 -25.51
CA LEU A 68 15.99 6.98 -24.89
C LEU A 68 16.26 5.86 -25.89
N ASP A 69 15.31 5.54 -26.77
CA ASP A 69 15.49 4.55 -27.85
C ASP A 69 16.62 4.98 -28.80
N CYS A 70 16.69 6.26 -29.16
CA CYS A 70 17.77 6.78 -30.02
C CYS A 70 19.14 6.65 -29.34
N ILE A 71 19.20 6.96 -28.04
CA ILE A 71 20.42 6.83 -27.23
C ILE A 71 20.82 5.36 -27.09
N SER A 72 19.85 4.48 -26.84
CA SER A 72 20.00 3.02 -26.71
C SER A 72 20.61 2.42 -27.98
N GLN A 73 20.10 2.79 -29.15
CA GLN A 73 20.65 2.39 -30.44
C GLN A 73 22.09 2.88 -30.63
N HIS A 74 22.38 4.13 -30.26
CA HIS A 74 23.73 4.67 -30.33
C HIS A 74 24.69 3.91 -29.41
N ILE A 75 24.29 3.61 -28.17
CA ILE A 75 25.09 2.87 -27.20
C ILE A 75 25.38 1.44 -27.69
N SER A 76 24.40 0.78 -28.31
CA SER A 76 24.58 -0.57 -28.87
C SER A 76 25.66 -0.66 -29.95
N ALA A 77 26.00 0.47 -30.58
CA ALA A 77 27.02 0.57 -31.62
C ALA A 77 28.43 0.93 -31.08
N LEU A 78 28.55 1.27 -29.79
CA LEU A 78 29.81 1.67 -29.17
C LEU A 78 30.57 0.47 -28.57
N ASN A 79 31.90 0.52 -28.60
CA ASN A 79 32.75 -0.46 -27.91
C ASN A 79 32.97 -0.08 -26.43
N HIS A 80 33.33 -1.05 -25.58
CA HIS A 80 33.47 -0.87 -24.13
C HIS A 80 34.40 0.29 -23.71
N SER A 81 35.47 0.56 -24.47
CA SER A 81 36.37 1.69 -24.18
C SER A 81 35.69 3.05 -24.40
N GLN A 82 34.88 3.18 -25.47
CA GLN A 82 34.16 4.40 -25.79
C GLN A 82 33.02 4.65 -24.80
N ILE A 83 32.40 3.57 -24.30
CA ILE A 83 31.34 3.64 -23.28
C ILE A 83 31.88 4.16 -21.93
N LYS A 84 33.11 3.79 -21.56
CA LYS A 84 33.76 4.31 -20.34
C LYS A 84 33.94 5.83 -20.39
N ASP A 85 34.11 6.40 -21.57
CA ASP A 85 34.32 7.83 -21.77
C ASP A 85 32.99 8.64 -21.82
N THR A 86 31.82 7.98 -21.87
CA THR A 86 30.51 8.64 -22.15
C THR A 86 29.68 9.01 -20.92
N GLU A 87 30.25 9.02 -19.71
CA GLU A 87 29.54 9.22 -18.42
C GLU A 87 28.34 8.26 -18.18
N LEU A 88 28.14 7.26 -19.05
CA LEU A 88 26.98 6.36 -19.04
C LEU A 88 26.86 5.64 -17.70
N PHE A 89 27.98 5.24 -17.10
CA PHE A 89 27.99 4.52 -15.83
C PHE A 89 27.40 5.37 -14.71
N GLN A 90 27.77 6.65 -14.64
CA GLN A 90 27.22 7.59 -13.67
C GLN A 90 25.73 7.85 -13.93
N ALA A 91 25.32 7.95 -15.20
CA ALA A 91 23.92 8.08 -15.57
C ALA A 91 23.08 6.88 -15.10
N VAL A 92 23.59 5.66 -15.24
CA VAL A 92 22.91 4.43 -14.75
C VAL A 92 22.78 4.44 -13.22
N PHE A 93 23.84 4.77 -12.47
CA PHE A 93 23.74 4.86 -11.01
C PHE A 93 22.77 5.97 -10.58
N ASN A 94 22.75 7.12 -11.26
CA ASN A 94 21.77 8.17 -11.00
C ASN A 94 20.34 7.73 -11.32
N ALA A 95 20.13 7.00 -12.42
CA ALA A 95 18.83 6.43 -12.76
C ALA A 95 18.36 5.46 -11.68
N ILE A 96 19.25 4.61 -11.17
CA ILE A 96 18.95 3.71 -10.05
C ILE A 96 18.60 4.53 -8.80
N LYS A 97 19.42 5.49 -8.40
CA LYS A 97 19.17 6.34 -7.22
C LYS A 97 17.77 6.96 -7.21
N HIS A 98 17.27 7.37 -8.38
CA HIS A 98 15.96 8.01 -8.51
C HIS A 98 14.84 7.06 -8.94
N GLY A 99 15.10 5.76 -9.09
CA GLY A 99 14.09 4.77 -9.45
C GLY A 99 13.57 4.84 -10.88
N ASN A 100 14.38 5.34 -11.82
CA ASN A 100 14.03 5.40 -13.24
C ASN A 100 14.22 4.01 -13.88
N VAL A 101 13.19 3.18 -13.77
CA VAL A 101 13.21 1.76 -14.17
C VAL A 101 13.34 1.63 -15.68
N GLU A 102 12.60 2.44 -16.43
CA GLU A 102 12.54 2.42 -17.89
C GLU A 102 13.92 2.70 -18.49
N PHE A 103 14.65 3.68 -17.95
CA PHE A 103 16.02 3.96 -18.36
C PHE A 103 16.96 2.77 -18.10
N VAL A 104 16.88 2.16 -16.92
CA VAL A 104 17.77 1.05 -16.55
C VAL A 104 17.48 -0.19 -17.40
N GLU A 105 16.20 -0.49 -17.66
CA GLU A 105 15.78 -1.61 -18.51
C GLU A 105 16.25 -1.46 -19.95
N GLU A 106 16.09 -0.28 -20.53
CA GLU A 106 16.50 0.00 -21.92
C GLU A 106 18.04 -0.10 -22.08
N ILE A 107 18.80 0.48 -21.14
CA ILE A 107 20.27 0.38 -21.16
C ILE A 107 20.76 -1.05 -20.94
N LEU A 108 20.13 -1.82 -20.05
CA LEU A 108 20.47 -3.25 -19.86
C LEU A 108 20.17 -4.07 -21.12
N THR A 109 19.19 -3.67 -21.92
CA THR A 109 18.82 -4.31 -23.18
C THR A 109 19.82 -3.99 -24.28
N ALA A 110 20.18 -2.72 -24.45
CA ALA A 110 21.17 -2.31 -25.46
C ALA A 110 22.60 -2.72 -25.11
N TYR A 111 22.98 -2.71 -23.83
CA TYR A 111 24.33 -3.03 -23.39
C TYR A 111 24.34 -3.94 -22.15
N PRO A 112 24.13 -5.26 -22.30
CA PRO A 112 23.99 -6.20 -21.18
C PRO A 112 25.20 -6.30 -20.25
N ASP A 113 26.40 -5.95 -20.74
CA ASP A 113 27.63 -5.96 -19.94
C ASP A 113 27.69 -4.82 -18.91
N ILE A 114 26.78 -3.84 -18.99
CA ILE A 114 26.60 -2.80 -17.99
C ILE A 114 26.35 -3.39 -16.58
N ILE A 115 25.88 -4.63 -16.50
CA ILE A 115 25.59 -5.31 -15.23
C ILE A 115 26.84 -5.48 -14.34
N TRP A 116 28.04 -5.45 -14.94
CA TRP A 116 29.33 -5.64 -14.27
C TRP A 116 29.97 -4.34 -13.79
N ILE A 117 29.35 -3.19 -14.04
CA ILE A 117 29.91 -1.92 -13.57
C ILE A 117 29.83 -1.84 -12.05
N VAL A 118 30.80 -1.13 -11.48
CA VAL A 118 30.85 -0.78 -10.08
C VAL A 118 31.05 0.72 -9.94
N ASN A 119 30.51 1.29 -8.86
CA ASN A 119 30.76 2.69 -8.51
C ASN A 119 32.11 2.85 -7.78
N GLU A 120 32.42 4.06 -7.32
CA GLU A 120 33.65 4.38 -6.57
C GLU A 120 33.81 3.57 -5.26
N ASP A 121 32.69 3.13 -4.68
CA ASP A 121 32.65 2.28 -3.47
C ASP A 121 32.71 0.78 -3.79
N MET A 122 33.02 0.40 -5.04
CA MET A 122 32.97 -1.00 -5.52
C MET A 122 31.57 -1.64 -5.46
N ARG A 123 30.50 -0.84 -5.38
CA ARG A 123 29.11 -1.32 -5.37
C ARG A 123 28.64 -1.51 -6.81
N ASN A 124 28.24 -2.73 -7.14
CA ASN A 124 27.57 -2.98 -8.41
C ASN A 124 26.12 -2.45 -8.41
N ILE A 125 25.48 -2.43 -9.58
CA ILE A 125 24.12 -1.90 -9.75
C ILE A 125 23.07 -2.63 -8.89
N PHE A 126 23.30 -3.90 -8.54
CA PHE A 126 22.39 -4.69 -7.71
C PHE A 126 22.48 -4.29 -6.24
N LEU A 127 23.70 -4.18 -5.70
CA LEU A 127 23.94 -3.67 -4.34
C LEU A 127 23.40 -2.25 -4.19
N TYR A 128 23.64 -1.39 -5.19
CA TYR A 128 23.21 0.00 -5.16
C TYR A 128 21.68 0.14 -5.23
N ALA A 129 21.00 -0.67 -6.04
CA ALA A 129 19.54 -0.70 -6.07
C ALA A 129 18.94 -1.07 -4.70
N VAL A 130 19.61 -1.96 -3.95
CA VAL A 130 19.18 -2.33 -2.60
C VAL A 130 19.40 -1.22 -1.59
N LEU A 131 20.56 -0.58 -1.64
CA LEU A 131 20.89 0.57 -0.81
C LEU A 131 19.87 1.71 -0.99
N GLN A 132 19.41 1.94 -2.22
CA GLN A 132 18.48 3.01 -2.58
C GLN A 132 16.98 2.61 -2.47
N ARG A 133 16.65 1.43 -1.92
CA ARG A 133 15.26 0.92 -1.77
C ARG A 133 14.46 0.83 -3.07
N GLN A 134 15.12 0.51 -4.18
CA GLN A 134 14.49 0.50 -5.51
C GLN A 134 13.90 -0.88 -5.84
N GLU A 135 12.73 -1.16 -5.28
CA GLU A 135 11.97 -2.42 -5.45
C GLU A 135 11.87 -2.89 -6.92
N LYS A 136 11.46 -1.98 -7.82
CA LYS A 136 11.21 -2.34 -9.22
C LYS A 136 12.50 -2.69 -9.96
N ILE A 137 13.56 -1.93 -9.71
CA ILE A 137 14.89 -2.17 -10.30
C ILE A 137 15.48 -3.46 -9.74
N PHE A 138 15.36 -3.70 -8.43
CA PHE A 138 15.77 -4.97 -7.83
C PHE A 138 15.02 -6.14 -8.47
N THR A 139 13.71 -6.01 -8.68
CA THR A 139 12.88 -7.04 -9.34
C THR A 139 13.33 -7.29 -10.77
N LEU A 140 13.66 -6.23 -11.53
CA LEU A 140 14.20 -6.32 -12.89
C LEU A 140 15.52 -7.10 -12.90
N LEU A 141 16.47 -6.70 -12.06
CA LEU A 141 17.79 -7.34 -11.96
C LEU A 141 17.69 -8.80 -11.48
N HIS A 142 16.74 -9.09 -10.59
CA HIS A 142 16.51 -10.44 -10.08
C HIS A 142 16.00 -11.43 -11.16
N LYS A 143 15.41 -10.92 -12.26
CA LYS A 143 14.93 -11.73 -13.38
C LYS A 143 16.04 -12.10 -14.39
N MET A 144 17.25 -11.53 -14.29
CA MET A 144 18.32 -11.69 -15.28
C MET A 144 19.06 -13.06 -15.25
N GLY A 145 18.41 -14.11 -14.76
CA GLY A 145 18.94 -15.48 -14.80
C GLY A 145 20.20 -15.71 -13.94
N PRO A 146 21.11 -16.64 -14.33
CA PRO A 146 22.25 -17.05 -13.51
C PRO A 146 23.26 -15.95 -13.20
N LYS A 147 23.37 -14.92 -14.06
CA LYS A 147 24.30 -13.79 -13.89
C LYS A 147 24.07 -13.08 -12.55
N LYS A 148 22.83 -13.03 -12.07
CA LYS A 148 22.48 -12.42 -10.78
C LYS A 148 23.20 -13.09 -9.60
N ASN A 149 23.46 -14.40 -9.67
CA ASN A 149 24.06 -15.12 -8.54
C ASN A 149 25.48 -14.65 -8.28
N ILE A 150 26.23 -14.33 -9.34
CA ILE A 150 27.60 -13.81 -9.23
C ILE A 150 27.58 -12.40 -8.63
N ILE A 151 26.64 -11.57 -9.09
CA ILE A 151 26.55 -10.16 -8.71
C ILE A 151 25.99 -10.00 -7.28
N ALA A 152 25.07 -10.88 -6.88
CA ALA A 152 24.55 -10.96 -5.51
C ALA A 152 25.60 -11.40 -4.48
N THR A 153 26.66 -12.10 -4.91
CA THR A 153 27.79 -12.49 -4.06
C THR A 153 28.91 -11.45 -3.99
N SER A 154 28.78 -10.34 -4.71
CA SER A 154 29.78 -9.27 -4.69
C SER A 154 29.80 -8.57 -3.33
N LEU A 155 30.99 -8.07 -2.97
CA LEU A 155 31.23 -7.28 -1.79
C LEU A 155 31.62 -5.86 -2.20
N ASP A 156 31.16 -4.87 -1.45
CA ASP A 156 31.63 -3.50 -1.64
C ASP A 156 33.03 -3.30 -1.06
N LYS A 157 33.53 -2.06 -1.14
CA LYS A 157 34.87 -1.71 -0.64
C LYS A 157 35.05 -2.09 0.82
N ASP A 158 34.00 -2.10 1.64
CA ASP A 158 34.01 -2.37 3.08
C ASP A 158 33.57 -3.80 3.44
N SER A 159 33.64 -4.70 2.46
CA SER A 159 33.23 -6.08 2.60
C SER A 159 31.74 -6.24 2.92
N ASN A 160 30.91 -5.24 2.64
CA ASN A 160 29.47 -5.32 2.83
C ASN A 160 28.85 -6.21 1.75
N THR A 161 28.02 -7.16 2.20
CA THR A 161 27.15 -7.93 1.31
C THR A 161 25.90 -7.13 0.94
N ILE A 162 25.12 -7.63 -0.02
CA ILE A 162 23.78 -7.08 -0.32
C ILE A 162 22.87 -6.97 0.91
N LEU A 163 23.03 -7.88 1.88
CA LEU A 163 22.24 -7.85 3.11
C LEU A 163 22.65 -6.70 4.03
N HIS A 164 23.93 -6.33 4.06
CA HIS A 164 24.39 -5.14 4.78
C HIS A 164 23.84 -3.85 4.14
N HIS A 165 23.75 -3.78 2.80
CA HIS A 165 23.09 -2.64 2.15
C HIS A 165 21.59 -2.54 2.43
N ALA A 166 20.92 -3.69 2.62
CA ALA A 166 19.54 -3.70 3.11
C ALA A 166 19.47 -3.32 4.60
N ALA A 167 20.56 -3.50 5.35
CA ALA A 167 20.66 -3.19 6.78
C ALA A 167 20.89 -1.71 7.07
N MET A 168 21.57 -1.00 6.17
CA MET A 168 21.81 0.44 6.26
C MET A 168 20.49 1.22 6.18
N LEU A 169 20.37 2.31 6.94
CA LEU A 169 19.17 3.13 6.92
C LEU A 169 18.91 3.73 5.53
N SER A 170 17.67 3.63 5.04
CA SER A 170 17.28 4.22 3.76
C SER A 170 17.57 5.72 3.68
N PRO A 171 17.95 6.26 2.50
CA PRO A 171 17.98 7.70 2.26
C PRO A 171 16.65 8.37 2.63
N SER A 172 16.72 9.57 3.21
CA SER A 172 15.57 10.28 3.80
C SER A 172 14.38 10.44 2.85
N SER A 173 14.63 10.61 1.55
CA SER A 173 13.59 10.78 0.51
C SER A 173 12.59 9.62 0.43
N HIS A 174 12.97 8.41 0.85
CA HIS A 174 12.07 7.26 0.89
C HIS A 174 11.35 7.10 2.24
N LEU A 175 11.96 7.59 3.33
CA LEU A 175 11.38 7.55 4.68
C LEU A 175 10.32 8.64 4.87
N ASP A 176 10.53 9.82 4.29
CA ASP A 176 9.62 10.98 4.38
C ASP A 176 8.22 10.70 3.80
N GLY A 177 8.11 9.72 2.89
CA GLY A 177 6.85 9.28 2.30
C GLY A 177 6.02 8.32 3.18
N ILE A 178 6.57 7.85 4.30
CA ILE A 178 5.92 6.86 5.19
C ILE A 178 5.51 7.54 6.49
N SER A 179 4.23 7.41 6.85
CA SER A 179 3.67 8.09 8.02
C SER A 179 4.10 7.45 9.34
N GLY A 180 5.08 8.07 10.00
CA GLY A 180 5.46 7.77 11.39
C GLY A 180 6.51 6.66 11.55
N ALA A 181 7.30 6.76 12.61
CA ALA A 181 8.47 5.91 12.88
C ALA A 181 8.14 4.40 12.92
N VAL A 182 6.93 4.02 13.37
CA VAL A 182 6.49 2.62 13.39
C VAL A 182 6.37 2.04 11.99
N LEU A 183 5.73 2.76 11.07
CA LEU A 183 5.55 2.30 9.69
C LEU A 183 6.88 2.34 8.92
N GLN A 184 7.74 3.32 9.19
CA GLN A 184 9.10 3.37 8.66
C GLN A 184 9.91 2.15 9.11
N MET A 185 9.95 1.87 10.41
CA MET A 185 10.63 0.70 10.98
C MET A 185 10.09 -0.61 10.40
N GLN A 186 8.76 -0.75 10.31
CA GLN A 186 8.13 -1.94 9.73
C GLN A 186 8.56 -2.13 8.26
N ARG A 187 8.57 -1.05 7.47
CA ARG A 187 8.93 -1.12 6.05
C ARG A 187 10.40 -1.47 5.83
N GLU A 188 11.31 -0.88 6.60
CA GLU A 188 12.74 -1.19 6.53
C GLU A 188 13.01 -2.65 6.91
N LEU A 189 12.34 -3.16 7.93
CA LEU A 189 12.49 -4.56 8.33
C LEU A 189 11.89 -5.54 7.32
N GLN A 190 10.76 -5.19 6.69
CA GLN A 190 10.21 -5.96 5.57
C GLN A 190 11.18 -5.99 4.39
N TRP A 191 11.81 -4.85 4.07
CA TRP A 191 12.82 -4.77 3.01
C TRP A 191 14.01 -5.69 3.31
N PHE A 192 14.54 -5.62 4.52
CA PHE A 192 15.63 -6.47 4.99
C PHE A 192 15.28 -7.97 4.87
N GLU A 193 14.12 -8.38 5.37
CA GLU A 193 13.69 -9.79 5.31
C GLU A 193 13.42 -10.28 3.87
N GLU A 194 12.88 -9.42 3.00
CA GLU A 194 12.68 -9.76 1.60
C GLU A 194 14.01 -9.93 0.84
N VAL A 195 15.01 -9.07 1.08
CA VAL A 195 16.36 -9.24 0.52
C VAL A 195 17.02 -10.51 1.08
N LYS A 196 16.91 -10.75 2.38
CA LYS A 196 17.45 -11.95 3.06
C LYS A 196 16.96 -13.27 2.46
N LYS A 197 15.71 -13.32 1.99
CA LYS A 197 15.15 -14.51 1.29
C LYS A 197 15.88 -14.83 -0.01
N VAL A 198 16.37 -13.81 -0.71
CA VAL A 198 17.09 -13.94 -1.99
C VAL A 198 18.57 -14.30 -1.76
N VAL A 199 19.14 -13.89 -0.62
CA VAL A 199 20.55 -14.15 -0.29
C VAL A 199 20.77 -15.60 0.13
N GLN A 200 21.79 -16.22 -0.44
CA GLN A 200 22.22 -17.58 -0.10
C GLN A 200 22.61 -17.68 1.39
N PRO A 201 22.28 -18.79 2.09
CA PRO A 201 22.50 -18.91 3.52
C PRO A 201 23.93 -18.60 3.99
N MET A 202 24.95 -19.01 3.22
CA MET A 202 26.35 -18.78 3.58
C MET A 202 26.75 -17.30 3.63
N TYR A 203 26.03 -16.43 2.90
CA TYR A 203 26.32 -14.99 2.83
C TYR A 203 25.54 -14.16 3.85
N ARG A 204 24.68 -14.80 4.67
CA ARG A 204 23.89 -14.11 5.70
C ARG A 204 24.69 -13.78 6.96
N GLU A 205 25.68 -14.62 7.25
CA GLU A 205 26.53 -14.53 8.46
C GLU A 205 27.91 -13.93 8.17
N ILE A 206 28.15 -13.47 6.93
CA ILE A 206 29.40 -12.76 6.60
C ILE A 206 29.46 -11.48 7.41
N GLN A 207 30.65 -11.19 7.92
CA GLN A 207 30.95 -9.93 8.60
C GLN A 207 31.57 -8.93 7.64
N ASN A 208 31.19 -7.66 7.78
CA ASN A 208 31.86 -6.56 7.10
C ASN A 208 33.27 -6.30 7.71
N LYS A 209 33.98 -5.29 7.21
CA LYS A 209 35.30 -4.91 7.76
C LYS A 209 35.28 -4.56 9.25
N ASP A 210 34.16 -4.07 9.75
CA ASP A 210 33.99 -3.70 11.17
C ASP A 210 33.68 -4.92 12.06
N GLY A 211 33.57 -6.12 11.47
CA GLY A 211 33.27 -7.36 12.19
C GLY A 211 31.77 -7.54 12.48
N GLU A 212 30.91 -6.71 11.90
CA GLU A 212 29.46 -6.75 12.10
C GLU A 212 28.79 -7.64 11.07
N THR A 213 27.78 -8.41 11.50
CA THR A 213 26.85 -9.06 10.57
C THR A 213 25.79 -8.07 10.10
N ALA A 214 25.16 -8.34 8.97
CA ALA A 214 24.09 -7.48 8.46
C ALA A 214 22.93 -7.29 9.45
N HIS A 215 22.64 -8.29 10.29
CA HIS A 215 21.61 -8.16 11.32
C HIS A 215 22.03 -7.23 12.47
N ALA A 216 23.29 -7.32 12.91
CA ALA A 216 23.84 -6.41 13.91
C ALA A 216 23.85 -4.95 13.40
N LEU A 217 24.26 -4.76 12.14
CA LEU A 217 24.23 -3.45 11.48
C LEU A 217 22.80 -2.90 11.37
N PHE A 218 21.80 -3.74 11.06
CA PHE A 218 20.41 -3.28 11.00
C PHE A 218 19.94 -2.76 12.35
N ALA A 219 20.26 -3.49 13.43
CA ALA A 219 19.86 -3.12 14.79
C ALA A 219 20.51 -1.80 15.25
N SER A 220 21.77 -1.53 14.87
CA SER A 220 22.45 -0.28 15.20
C SER A 220 21.92 0.90 14.39
N GLU A 221 21.82 0.77 13.07
CA GLU A 221 21.35 1.81 12.14
C GLU A 221 19.89 2.23 12.42
N HIS A 222 19.04 1.27 12.79
CA HIS A 222 17.62 1.52 13.03
C HIS A 222 17.27 1.76 14.49
N GLN A 223 18.26 1.84 15.39
CA GLN A 223 18.02 2.01 16.83
C GLN A 223 17.16 3.23 17.15
N LYS A 224 17.42 4.37 16.48
CA LYS A 224 16.67 5.60 16.68
C LYS A 224 15.20 5.46 16.26
N LEU A 225 14.95 4.89 15.07
CA LEU A 225 13.59 4.62 14.57
C LEU A 225 12.84 3.65 15.50
N ARG A 226 13.52 2.63 16.02
CA ARG A 226 12.96 1.68 16.97
C ARG A 226 12.51 2.38 18.26
N ILE A 227 13.35 3.26 18.82
CA ILE A 227 13.03 4.04 20.04
C ILE A 227 11.84 4.98 19.80
N GLU A 228 11.82 5.69 18.68
CA GLU A 228 10.73 6.59 18.32
C GLU A 228 9.42 5.83 18.08
N GLY A 229 9.49 4.68 17.39
CA GLY A 229 8.34 3.80 17.18
C GLY A 229 7.81 3.18 18.47
N GLU A 230 8.71 2.72 19.36
CA GLU A 230 8.36 2.23 20.69
C GLU A 230 7.64 3.31 21.50
N LYS A 231 8.19 4.53 21.54
CA LYS A 231 7.60 5.66 22.26
C LYS A 231 6.19 5.96 21.74
N TRP A 232 6.03 6.09 20.43
CA TRP A 232 4.72 6.35 19.82
C TRP A 232 3.71 5.25 20.13
N MET A 233 4.09 3.96 20.03
CA MET A 233 3.19 2.86 20.33
C MET A 233 2.76 2.83 21.79
N LYS A 234 3.68 3.12 22.72
CA LYS A 234 3.39 3.20 24.15
C LYS A 234 2.43 4.35 24.47
N GLU A 235 2.67 5.53 23.91
CA GLU A 235 1.81 6.70 24.07
C GLU A 235 0.40 6.43 23.52
N ALA A 236 0.31 5.97 22.26
CA ALA A 236 -0.96 5.64 21.62
C ALA A 236 -1.74 4.55 22.38
N SER A 237 -1.05 3.49 22.81
CA SER A 237 -1.66 2.40 23.59
C SER A 237 -2.15 2.87 24.95
N THR A 238 -1.41 3.76 25.62
CA THR A 238 -1.81 4.34 26.91
C THR A 238 -3.06 5.19 26.75
N SER A 239 -3.08 6.10 25.77
CA SER A 239 -4.25 6.94 25.49
C SER A 239 -5.49 6.10 25.17
N CYS A 240 -5.36 5.08 24.34
CA CYS A 240 -6.49 4.21 23.99
C CYS A 240 -6.93 3.33 25.16
N THR A 241 -6.01 2.88 26.02
CA THR A 241 -6.34 2.14 27.25
C THR A 241 -7.19 2.98 28.20
N VAL A 242 -6.87 4.26 28.36
CA VAL A 242 -7.66 5.18 29.20
C VAL A 242 -9.09 5.30 28.66
N VAL A 243 -9.27 5.50 27.35
CA VAL A 243 -10.60 5.57 26.72
C VAL A 243 -11.35 4.26 26.91
N ALA A 244 -10.71 3.11 26.66
CA ALA A 244 -11.31 1.80 26.84
C ALA A 244 -11.73 1.55 28.30
N ALA A 245 -10.91 1.94 29.27
CA ALA A 245 -11.21 1.80 30.70
C ALA A 245 -12.40 2.67 31.13
N LEU A 246 -12.51 3.89 30.62
CA LEU A 246 -13.66 4.75 30.85
C LEU A 246 -14.95 4.11 30.30
N ILE A 247 -14.90 3.59 29.06
CA ILE A 247 -16.05 2.88 28.47
C ILE A 247 -16.42 1.67 29.31
N ALA A 248 -15.45 0.80 29.64
CA ALA A 248 -15.70 -0.37 30.48
C ALA A 248 -16.37 0.00 31.81
N THR A 249 -15.94 1.07 32.46
CA THR A 249 -16.52 1.55 33.73
C THR A 249 -17.95 2.03 33.56
N VAL A 250 -18.22 2.83 32.51
CA VAL A 250 -19.57 3.36 32.23
C VAL A 250 -20.54 2.22 31.91
N MET A 251 -20.14 1.29 31.04
CA MET A 251 -20.99 0.14 30.65
C MET A 251 -21.21 -0.81 31.82
N PHE A 252 -20.16 -1.13 32.59
CA PHE A 252 -20.30 -1.93 33.81
C PHE A 252 -21.24 -1.29 34.84
N THR A 253 -21.31 0.05 34.90
CA THR A 253 -22.28 0.72 35.78
C THR A 253 -23.70 0.66 35.21
N ALA A 254 -23.84 0.80 33.88
CA ALA A 254 -25.13 0.85 33.20
C ALA A 254 -25.98 -0.42 33.39
N ILE A 255 -25.37 -1.60 33.48
CA ILE A 255 -26.10 -2.86 33.75
C ILE A 255 -26.77 -2.90 35.14
N PHE A 256 -26.24 -2.16 36.13
CA PHE A 256 -26.85 -2.04 37.47
C PHE A 256 -27.82 -0.86 37.59
N THR A 257 -27.69 0.13 36.70
CA THR A 257 -28.59 1.28 36.64
C THR A 257 -29.49 1.19 35.41
N VAL A 258 -30.24 0.09 35.30
CA VAL A 258 -31.05 -0.21 34.13
C VAL A 258 -32.11 0.89 33.86
N PRO A 259 -32.37 1.22 32.58
CA PRO A 259 -33.40 2.19 32.22
C PRO A 259 -34.77 1.71 32.72
N GLY A 260 -35.52 2.60 33.37
CA GLY A 260 -36.81 2.29 33.98
C GLY A 260 -36.76 1.79 35.42
N GLY A 261 -35.62 1.27 35.88
CA GLY A 261 -35.46 0.71 37.23
C GLY A 261 -36.03 -0.70 37.39
N TYR A 262 -36.15 -1.12 38.65
CA TYR A 262 -36.58 -2.46 39.04
C TYR A 262 -37.99 -2.42 39.64
N ASP A 263 -38.76 -3.47 39.41
CA ASP A 263 -40.02 -3.72 40.11
C ASP A 263 -39.73 -3.95 41.61
N GLY A 264 -40.38 -3.16 42.47
CA GLY A 264 -40.19 -3.22 43.91
C GLY A 264 -40.68 -4.51 44.56
N THR A 265 -41.43 -5.35 43.84
CA THR A 265 -41.96 -6.62 44.37
C THR A 265 -41.15 -7.83 43.93
N THR A 266 -40.82 -7.92 42.63
CA THR A 266 -40.10 -9.07 42.06
C THR A 266 -38.59 -8.84 41.95
N GLY A 267 -38.12 -7.60 42.01
CA GLY A 267 -36.72 -7.23 41.76
C GLY A 267 -36.32 -7.32 40.28
N ASN A 268 -37.26 -7.63 39.36
CA ASN A 268 -36.97 -7.73 37.94
C ASN A 268 -36.94 -6.34 37.26
N PRO A 269 -36.13 -6.15 36.20
CA PRO A 269 -36.18 -4.92 35.41
C PRO A 269 -37.58 -4.67 34.85
N LEU A 270 -38.09 -3.44 34.98
CA LEU A 270 -39.46 -3.09 34.57
C LEU A 270 -39.74 -3.32 33.07
N TYR A 271 -38.71 -3.21 32.24
CA TYR A 271 -38.82 -3.39 30.78
C TYR A 271 -38.29 -4.73 30.27
N LEU A 272 -38.12 -5.73 31.14
CA LEU A 272 -37.53 -7.04 30.80
C LEU A 272 -38.16 -7.70 29.56
N HIS A 273 -39.47 -7.54 29.35
CA HIS A 273 -40.19 -8.15 28.22
C HIS A 273 -40.23 -7.29 26.95
N GLN A 274 -39.60 -6.11 26.94
CA GLN A 274 -39.54 -5.25 25.75
C GLN A 274 -38.29 -5.55 24.92
N ASN A 275 -38.47 -5.59 23.59
CA ASN A 275 -37.36 -5.81 22.65
C ASN A 275 -36.25 -4.75 22.81
N SER A 276 -36.60 -3.48 23.06
CA SER A 276 -35.62 -2.41 23.25
C SER A 276 -34.71 -2.65 24.46
N PHE A 277 -35.24 -3.25 25.53
CA PHE A 277 -34.46 -3.61 26.72
C PHE A 277 -33.47 -4.75 26.43
N MET A 278 -33.86 -5.73 25.61
CA MET A 278 -32.96 -6.78 25.17
C MET A 278 -31.80 -6.22 24.33
N VAL A 279 -32.08 -5.28 23.42
CA VAL A 279 -31.03 -4.59 22.65
C VAL A 279 -30.09 -3.82 23.59
N PHE A 280 -30.62 -3.14 24.62
CA PHE A 280 -29.82 -2.46 25.63
C PHE A 280 -28.84 -3.42 26.33
N ILE A 281 -29.32 -4.52 26.91
CA ILE A 281 -28.47 -5.49 27.64
C ILE A 281 -27.40 -6.12 26.75
N VAL A 282 -27.78 -6.53 25.53
CA VAL A 282 -26.82 -7.17 24.60
C VAL A 282 -25.76 -6.17 24.13
N SER A 283 -26.16 -4.95 23.79
CA SER A 283 -25.22 -3.90 23.35
C SER A 283 -24.30 -3.48 24.48
N ASP A 284 -24.81 -3.41 25.71
CA ASP A 284 -24.03 -3.11 26.91
C ASP A 284 -22.92 -4.14 27.15
N ALA A 285 -23.30 -5.43 27.16
CA ALA A 285 -22.36 -6.52 27.32
C ALA A 285 -21.30 -6.55 26.21
N LEU A 286 -21.71 -6.36 24.94
CA LEU A 286 -20.78 -6.31 23.80
C LEU A 286 -19.79 -5.15 23.94
N SER A 287 -20.26 -3.98 24.37
CA SER A 287 -19.41 -2.82 24.59
C SER A 287 -18.38 -3.07 25.68
N LEU A 288 -18.81 -3.64 26.82
CA LEU A 288 -17.95 -3.97 27.94
C LEU A 288 -16.89 -5.00 27.56
N PHE A 289 -17.27 -6.12 26.94
CA PHE A 289 -16.32 -7.15 26.54
C PHE A 289 -15.31 -6.63 25.53
N ALA A 290 -15.75 -5.86 24.54
CA ALA A 290 -14.87 -5.26 23.54
C ALA A 290 -13.91 -4.21 24.13
N ALA A 291 -14.36 -3.42 25.12
CA ALA A 291 -13.48 -2.52 25.86
C ALA A 291 -12.41 -3.30 26.64
N CYS A 292 -12.80 -4.35 27.37
CA CYS A 292 -11.87 -5.22 28.09
C CYS A 292 -10.86 -5.90 27.16
N SER A 293 -11.29 -6.43 26.01
CA SER A 293 -10.41 -6.98 24.99
C SER A 293 -9.41 -5.95 24.47
N SER A 294 -9.85 -4.71 24.23
CA SER A 294 -9.00 -3.60 23.81
C SER A 294 -7.94 -3.27 24.87
N ILE A 295 -8.31 -3.18 26.15
CA ILE A 295 -7.39 -2.98 27.27
C ILE A 295 -6.31 -4.06 27.31
N LEU A 296 -6.69 -5.34 27.20
CA LEU A 296 -5.73 -6.45 27.23
C LEU A 296 -4.73 -6.39 26.06
N LEU A 297 -5.20 -6.00 24.86
CA LEU A 297 -4.35 -5.86 23.68
C LEU A 297 -3.36 -4.69 23.82
N PHE A 298 -3.82 -3.53 24.27
CA PHE A 298 -2.94 -2.37 24.51
C PHE A 298 -1.96 -2.63 25.66
N LEU A 299 -2.40 -3.29 26.73
CA LEU A 299 -1.52 -3.74 27.80
C LEU A 299 -0.46 -4.74 27.27
N GLY A 300 -0.83 -5.56 26.29
CA GLY A 300 0.10 -6.46 25.58
C GLY A 300 1.11 -5.73 24.68
N ILE A 301 0.82 -4.50 24.25
CA ILE A 301 1.77 -3.60 23.57
C ILE A 301 2.69 -2.93 24.58
N LEU A 302 2.16 -2.44 25.70
CA LEU A 302 2.95 -1.82 26.78
C LEU A 302 3.97 -2.79 27.39
N LYS A 303 3.63 -4.08 27.47
CA LYS A 303 4.52 -5.16 27.98
C LYS A 303 5.42 -5.79 26.92
N SER A 304 5.36 -5.39 25.65
CA SER A 304 6.21 -5.96 24.60
C SER A 304 7.68 -5.60 24.81
N ARG A 305 8.59 -6.42 24.28
CA ARG A 305 10.04 -6.18 24.38
C ARG A 305 10.56 -5.24 23.30
N TYR A 306 9.77 -4.98 22.25
CA TYR A 306 10.13 -4.10 21.13
C TYR A 306 11.42 -4.52 20.43
N THR A 307 11.64 -5.84 20.30
CA THR A 307 12.67 -6.38 19.40
C THR A 307 12.29 -6.06 17.96
N GLU A 308 13.25 -5.96 17.06
CA GLU A 308 13.04 -5.58 15.66
C GLU A 308 11.95 -6.45 15.03
N ASP A 309 12.06 -7.78 15.15
CA ASP A 309 11.10 -8.75 14.59
C ASP A 309 9.64 -8.54 15.05
N GLU A 310 9.42 -7.97 16.24
CA GLU A 310 8.06 -7.70 16.73
C GLU A 310 7.37 -6.59 15.89
N PHE A 311 8.13 -5.68 15.27
CA PHE A 311 7.60 -4.61 14.41
C PHE A 311 7.04 -5.13 13.08
N LEU A 312 7.39 -6.34 12.63
CA LEU A 312 6.85 -6.89 11.38
C LEU A 312 5.36 -7.19 11.47
N MET A 313 4.95 -7.90 12.53
CA MET A 313 3.64 -8.53 12.61
C MET A 313 3.02 -8.47 14.01
N SER A 314 3.79 -8.74 15.07
CA SER A 314 3.26 -8.87 16.44
C SER A 314 2.67 -7.55 16.93
N LEU A 315 3.46 -6.47 16.90
CA LEU A 315 3.07 -5.15 17.37
C LEU A 315 1.97 -4.51 16.50
N PRO A 316 2.10 -4.44 15.16
CA PRO A 316 1.04 -3.92 14.29
C PRO A 316 -0.29 -4.69 14.44
N ARG A 317 -0.25 -6.02 14.57
CA ARG A 317 -1.46 -6.83 14.74
C ARG A 317 -2.18 -6.54 16.05
N LYS A 318 -1.43 -6.48 17.18
CA LYS A 318 -2.01 -6.11 18.48
C LYS A 318 -2.65 -4.71 18.42
N LEU A 319 -1.98 -3.76 17.75
CA LEU A 319 -2.48 -2.40 17.59
C LEU A 319 -3.78 -2.36 16.76
N ILE A 320 -3.80 -3.00 15.58
CA ILE A 320 -4.99 -3.08 14.73
C ILE A 320 -6.16 -3.71 15.49
N MET A 321 -5.95 -4.87 16.12
CA MET A 321 -7.01 -5.56 16.87
C MET A 321 -7.48 -4.73 18.07
N GLY A 322 -6.57 -4.06 18.77
CA GLY A 322 -6.89 -3.21 19.93
C GLY A 322 -7.77 -2.03 19.54
N ILE A 323 -7.37 -1.31 18.49
CA ILE A 323 -8.13 -0.19 17.95
C ILE A 323 -9.48 -0.65 17.37
N ALA A 324 -9.53 -1.76 16.63
CA ALA A 324 -10.78 -2.31 16.08
C ALA A 324 -11.77 -2.70 17.20
N SER A 325 -11.28 -3.34 18.26
CA SER A 325 -12.08 -3.68 19.44
C SER A 325 -12.60 -2.41 20.15
N LEU A 326 -11.79 -1.36 20.22
CA LEU A 326 -12.21 -0.07 20.78
C LEU A 326 -13.31 0.58 19.94
N PHE A 327 -13.19 0.56 18.61
CA PHE A 327 -14.21 1.07 17.71
C PHE A 327 -15.55 0.35 17.88
N PHE A 328 -15.50 -0.98 17.94
CA PHE A 328 -16.68 -1.79 18.18
C PHE A 328 -17.32 -1.50 19.54
N SER A 329 -16.51 -1.29 20.58
CA SER A 329 -16.96 -0.88 21.90
C SER A 329 -17.66 0.49 21.91
N ILE A 330 -17.11 1.49 21.20
CA ILE A 330 -17.71 2.82 21.09
C ILE A 330 -19.04 2.76 20.33
N ALA A 331 -19.11 2.01 19.23
CA ALA A 331 -20.33 1.89 18.43
C ALA A 331 -21.48 1.26 19.24
N THR A 332 -21.17 0.17 19.96
CA THR A 332 -22.12 -0.53 20.83
C THR A 332 -22.52 0.31 22.05
N MET A 333 -21.60 1.09 22.65
CA MET A 333 -21.91 2.05 23.71
C MET A 333 -22.92 3.10 23.26
N MET A 334 -22.74 3.67 22.06
CA MET A 334 -23.68 4.65 21.51
C MET A 334 -25.04 4.02 21.17
N LEU A 335 -25.06 2.76 20.74
CA LEU A 335 -26.29 1.99 20.58
C LEU A 335 -26.99 1.81 21.93
N THR A 336 -26.27 1.42 22.99
CA THR A 336 -26.82 1.31 24.35
C THR A 336 -27.39 2.65 24.80
N PHE A 337 -26.66 3.75 24.67
CA PHE A 337 -27.15 5.09 25.01
C PHE A 337 -28.43 5.46 24.24
N GLY A 338 -28.48 5.21 22.93
CA GLY A 338 -29.67 5.42 22.11
C GLY A 338 -30.88 4.61 22.58
N THR A 339 -30.67 3.33 22.91
CA THR A 339 -31.74 2.46 23.45
C THR A 339 -32.21 2.89 24.83
N THR A 340 -31.31 3.35 25.71
CA THR A 340 -31.66 3.92 27.02
C THR A 340 -32.58 5.12 26.86
N ILE A 341 -32.23 6.07 25.99
CA ILE A 341 -33.06 7.26 25.72
C ILE A 341 -34.42 6.85 25.13
N PHE A 342 -34.44 5.88 24.21
CA PHE A 342 -35.68 5.36 23.64
C PHE A 342 -36.62 4.76 24.70
N ILE A 343 -36.07 3.95 25.61
CA ILE A 343 -36.83 3.33 26.71
C ILE A 343 -37.32 4.41 27.70
N SER A 344 -36.46 5.35 28.08
CA SER A 344 -36.80 6.42 29.04
C SER A 344 -37.83 7.42 28.51
N LEU A 345 -37.87 7.67 27.20
CA LEU A 345 -38.81 8.61 26.57
C LEU A 345 -40.01 7.92 25.90
N HIS A 346 -40.15 6.59 26.08
CA HIS A 346 -41.21 5.81 25.44
C HIS A 346 -42.60 6.36 25.84
N GLY A 347 -43.35 6.88 24.85
CA GLY A 347 -44.74 7.32 25.00
C GLY A 347 -44.99 8.82 25.10
N ARG A 348 -43.98 9.69 25.29
CA ARG A 348 -44.19 11.15 25.35
C ARG A 348 -43.72 11.93 24.13
N LEU A 349 -42.52 11.64 23.61
CA LEU A 349 -41.83 12.51 22.63
C LEU A 349 -40.98 11.71 21.63
N SER A 350 -41.62 10.84 20.83
CA SER A 350 -40.93 9.96 19.86
C SER A 350 -40.01 10.72 18.88
N TRP A 351 -40.35 11.97 18.52
CA TRP A 351 -39.50 12.79 17.66
C TRP A 351 -38.17 13.19 18.31
N ILE A 352 -38.15 13.40 19.63
CA ILE A 352 -36.94 13.73 20.39
C ILE A 352 -36.00 12.53 20.50
N SER A 353 -36.56 11.32 20.64
CA SER A 353 -35.73 10.11 20.67
C SER A 353 -34.99 9.90 19.34
N ILE A 354 -35.65 10.14 18.20
CA ILE A 354 -35.04 10.04 16.87
C ILE A 354 -33.92 11.08 16.68
N THR A 355 -34.15 12.34 17.09
CA THR A 355 -33.13 13.39 16.96
C THR A 355 -31.91 13.14 17.87
N VAL A 356 -32.12 12.64 19.09
CA VAL A 356 -31.01 12.28 19.99
C VAL A 356 -30.23 11.07 19.46
N MET A 357 -30.89 10.09 18.85
CA MET A 357 -30.22 8.93 18.25
C MET A 357 -29.34 9.34 17.05
N LEU A 358 -29.82 10.27 16.21
CA LEU A 358 -29.03 10.86 15.13
C LEU A 358 -27.84 11.66 15.68
N LEU A 359 -28.05 12.48 16.72
CA LEU A 359 -26.99 13.27 17.34
C LEU A 359 -25.91 12.39 17.99
N SER A 360 -26.29 11.26 18.60
CA SER A 360 -25.36 10.29 19.21
C SER A 360 -24.44 9.60 18.22
N SER A 361 -24.75 9.63 16.91
CA SER A 361 -23.88 9.07 15.88
C SER A 361 -22.70 9.97 15.51
N ILE A 362 -22.79 11.27 15.80
CA ILE A 362 -21.77 12.26 15.43
C ILE A 362 -20.42 11.98 16.10
N PRO A 363 -20.33 11.71 17.42
CA PRO A 363 -19.05 11.38 18.05
C PRO A 363 -18.36 10.14 17.46
N VAL A 364 -19.14 9.14 17.06
CA VAL A 364 -18.61 7.94 16.38
C VAL A 364 -17.96 8.32 15.06
N MET A 365 -18.66 9.11 14.24
CA MET A 365 -18.14 9.54 12.94
C MET A 365 -16.88 10.41 13.09
N VAL A 366 -16.86 11.31 14.07
CA VAL A 366 -15.70 12.15 14.38
C VAL A 366 -14.50 11.33 14.86
N PHE A 367 -14.73 10.25 15.61
CA PHE A 367 -13.66 9.37 16.10
C PHE A 367 -13.16 8.39 15.02
N VAL A 368 -14.05 7.86 14.17
CA VAL A 368 -13.73 6.89 13.10
C VAL A 368 -12.96 7.57 11.97
N PHE A 369 -13.46 8.70 11.45
CA PHE A 369 -12.95 9.28 10.21
C PHE A 369 -11.43 9.54 10.22
N PRO A 370 -10.81 10.08 11.30
CA PRO A 370 -9.37 10.33 11.36
C PRO A 370 -8.52 9.06 11.52
N GLN A 371 -9.07 7.97 12.06
CA GLN A 371 -8.30 6.74 12.33
C GLN A 371 -8.36 5.74 11.18
N VAL A 372 -9.36 5.81 10.29
CA VAL A 372 -9.45 4.92 9.13
C VAL A 372 -8.20 4.98 8.25
N PRO A 373 -7.64 6.17 7.89
CA PRO A 373 -6.41 6.23 7.12
C PRO A 373 -5.24 5.54 7.81
N LEU A 374 -5.05 5.79 9.12
CA LEU A 374 -3.99 5.16 9.91
C LEU A 374 -4.13 3.64 9.96
N LEU A 375 -5.34 3.13 10.23
CA LEU A 375 -5.60 1.69 10.23
C LEU A 375 -5.40 1.07 8.85
N TYR A 376 -5.83 1.77 7.80
CA TYR A 376 -5.63 1.32 6.42
C TYR A 376 -4.14 1.21 6.10
N ASP A 377 -3.34 2.22 6.42
CA ASP A 377 -1.90 2.22 6.17
C ASP A 377 -1.19 1.09 6.92
N ILE A 378 -1.50 0.90 8.21
CA ILE A 378 -0.93 -0.20 9.01
C ILE A 378 -1.40 -1.56 8.47
N PHE A 379 -2.68 -1.69 8.08
CA PHE A 379 -3.22 -2.94 7.55
C PHE A 379 -2.59 -3.31 6.22
N VAL A 380 -2.50 -2.36 5.28
CA VAL A 380 -1.86 -2.58 3.96
C VAL A 380 -0.36 -2.83 4.12
N SER A 381 0.31 -2.12 5.02
CA SER A 381 1.72 -2.39 5.34
C SER A 381 1.91 -3.82 5.89
N THR A 382 1.03 -4.27 6.78
CA THR A 382 1.17 -5.57 7.48
C THR A 382 0.70 -6.76 6.64
N TYR A 383 -0.43 -6.65 5.94
CA TYR A 383 -1.10 -7.76 5.23
C TYR A 383 -1.15 -7.58 3.72
N GLY A 384 -0.69 -6.45 3.19
CA GLY A 384 -0.65 -6.20 1.77
C GLY A 384 0.32 -7.11 1.01
N PRO A 385 0.35 -7.00 -0.32
CA PRO A 385 1.33 -7.72 -1.12
C PRO A 385 2.74 -7.37 -0.64
N GLY A 386 3.60 -8.39 -0.53
CA GLY A 386 4.99 -8.21 -0.12
C GLY A 386 5.72 -7.23 -1.04
N ILE A 387 6.83 -6.68 -0.54
CA ILE A 387 7.59 -5.64 -1.26
C ILE A 387 7.99 -6.13 -2.65
N PHE A 388 8.24 -7.42 -2.87
CA PHE A 388 8.45 -7.91 -4.23
C PHE A 388 7.16 -8.47 -4.81
N LYS A 389 6.75 -7.91 -5.96
CA LYS A 389 5.78 -8.59 -6.83
C LYS A 389 6.36 -9.96 -7.19
N LYS A 390 5.73 -11.03 -6.67
CA LYS A 390 6.09 -12.40 -7.06
C LYS A 390 6.06 -12.48 -8.60
N PRO A 391 7.10 -13.05 -9.24
CA PRO A 391 7.05 -13.25 -10.68
C PRO A 391 5.80 -14.07 -11.01
N LYS A 392 5.05 -13.64 -12.03
CA LYS A 392 4.13 -14.56 -12.70
C LYS A 392 4.99 -15.70 -13.20
N ASN A 393 4.73 -16.91 -12.73
CA ASN A 393 5.24 -18.10 -13.37
C ASN A 393 4.48 -18.19 -14.69
N ASP A 394 5.14 -17.78 -15.78
CA ASP A 394 4.72 -18.09 -17.14
C ASP A 394 5.20 -19.50 -17.50
#